data_AF-A0A512PCT9-F1
#
_entry.id   AF-A0A512PCT9-F1
#
_cell.length_a   1.000
_cell.length_b   1.000
_cell.length_c   1.000
_cell.angle_alpha   90.00
_cell.angle_beta   90.00
_cell.angle_gamma   90.00
#
_symmetry.space_group_name_H-M   'P 1'
#
loop_
_entity.id
_entity.type
_entity.pdbx_description
1 polymer ?
#
loop_
_entity_poly.entity_id
_entity_poly.type
_entity_poly.pdbx_seq_one_letter_code
_entity_poly.pdbx_strand_id
1 'polypeptide(L)'
;MGRWAGRVFSWSFGLACLSLMLGGVNIVIWANHWYVAEQVFYPEVDEAAKQGPYRDIAQMLRSGNEALLDGFVWLGVSALFAVVAAVLGRRRRR
;
A
#
# COMPACT_ATOMS: atom_id res chain seq x y z
N MET A 1 10.37 -27.74 21.66
CA MET A 1 10.01 -26.40 21.11
C MET A 1 8.89 -26.41 20.03
N GLY A 2 8.04 -27.45 19.93
CA GLY A 2 7.24 -27.70 18.71
C GLY A 2 5.92 -26.93 18.50
N ARG A 3 5.25 -26.45 19.56
CA ARG A 3 3.91 -25.80 19.44
C ARG A 3 3.96 -24.27 19.41
N TRP A 4 4.96 -23.67 20.06
CA TRP A 4 5.10 -22.21 20.15
C TRP A 4 5.67 -21.63 18.85
N ALA A 5 6.74 -22.23 18.32
CA ALA A 5 7.32 -21.85 17.03
C ALA A 5 6.33 -21.99 15.85
N GLY A 6 5.45 -22.99 15.90
CA GLY A 6 4.40 -23.16 14.88
C GLY A 6 3.32 -22.07 14.92
N ARG A 7 2.92 -21.64 16.12
CA ARG A 7 2.02 -20.49 16.28
C ARG A 7 2.66 -19.21 15.77
N VAL A 8 3.90 -18.92 16.17
CA VAL A 8 4.61 -17.71 15.74
C VAL A 8 4.79 -17.67 14.22
N PHE A 9 5.08 -18.81 13.58
CA PHE A 9 5.13 -18.91 12.11
C PHE A 9 3.78 -18.58 11.47
N SER A 10 2.68 -19.18 11.96
CA SER A 10 1.33 -18.94 11.45
C SER A 10 0.91 -17.47 11.58
N TRP A 11 1.18 -16.86 12.73
CA TRP A 11 0.90 -15.44 12.96
C TRP A 11 1.74 -14.53 12.07
N SER A 12 3.04 -14.80 11.94
CA SER A 12 3.93 -14.00 11.09
C SER A 12 3.49 -14.07 9.63
N PHE A 13 3.15 -15.27 9.15
CA PHE A 13 2.64 -15.44 7.79
C PHE A 13 1.30 -14.72 7.57
N GLY A 14 0.36 -14.87 8.50
CA GLY A 14 -0.93 -14.16 8.43
C GLY A 14 -0.77 -12.64 8.42
N LEU A 15 0.10 -12.09 9.28
CA LEU A 15 0.41 -10.67 9.32
C LEU A 15 1.12 -10.18 8.05
N ALA A 16 1.99 -11.01 7.46
CA ALA A 16 2.61 -10.70 6.17
C ALA A 16 1.54 -10.54 5.07
N CYS A 17 0.60 -11.49 4.97
CA CYS A 17 -0.49 -11.43 3.98
C CYS A 17 -1.42 -10.22 4.21
N LEU A 18 -1.81 -9.96 5.45
CA LEU A 18 -2.66 -8.82 5.78
C LEU A 18 -1.98 -7.49 5.42
N SER A 19 -0.71 -7.34 5.80
CA SER A 19 0.07 -6.14 5.49
C SER A 19 0.26 -5.97 3.97
N LEU A 20 0.44 -7.07 3.23
CA LEU A 20 0.52 -7.05 1.77
C LEU A 20 -0.78 -6.50 1.15
N MET A 21 -1.93 -6.98 1.64
CA MET A 21 -3.23 -6.51 1.16
C MET A 21 -3.46 -5.03 1.47
N LEU A 22 -3.14 -4.59 2.69
CA LEU A 22 -3.23 -3.17 3.07
C LEU A 22 -2.32 -2.30 2.21
N GLY A 23 -1.09 -2.76 1.93
CA GLY A 23 -0.17 -2.08 1.03
C GLY A 23 -0.71 -1.97 -0.39
N GLY A 24 -1.25 -3.06 -0.93
CA GLY A 24 -1.87 -3.11 -2.26
C GLY A 24 -3.06 -2.17 -2.40
N VAL A 25 -3.97 -2.14 -1.41
CA VAL A 25 -5.13 -1.23 -1.42
C VAL A 25 -4.67 0.23 -1.48
N ASN A 26 -3.67 0.60 -0.70
CA ASN A 26 -3.13 1.96 -0.68
C ASN A 26 -2.49 2.37 -2.02
N ILE A 27 -1.81 1.45 -2.71
CA ILE A 27 -1.29 1.69 -4.06
C ILE A 27 -2.44 1.88 -5.07
N VAL A 28 -3.52 1.11 -4.97
CA VAL A 28 -4.71 1.30 -5.82
C VAL A 28 -5.36 2.65 -5.56
N ILE A 29 -5.46 3.07 -4.29
CA ILE A 29 -5.97 4.40 -3.93
C ILE A 29 -5.10 5.49 -4.56
N TRP A 30 -3.77 5.39 -4.46
CA TRP A 30 -2.86 6.34 -5.13
C TRP A 30 -3.08 6.37 -6.64
N ALA A 31 -3.14 5.20 -7.30
CA ALA A 31 -3.35 5.12 -8.74
C ALA A 31 -4.67 5.76 -9.18
N ASN A 32 -5.74 5.57 -8.39
CA ASN A 32 -7.03 6.21 -8.64
C ASN A 32 -6.95 7.73 -8.50
N HIS A 33 -6.28 8.26 -7.48
CA HIS A 33 -6.08 9.70 -7.32
C HIS A 33 -5.28 10.30 -8.48
N TRP A 34 -4.24 9.60 -8.92
CA TRP A 34 -3.45 10.01 -10.08
C TRP A 34 -4.30 10.02 -11.36
N TYR A 35 -5.06 8.96 -11.61
CA TYR A 35 -5.93 8.84 -12.79
C TYR A 35 -6.98 9.96 -12.86
N VAL A 36 -7.65 10.26 -11.74
CA VAL A 36 -8.63 11.35 -11.69
C VAL A 36 -7.94 12.71 -11.89
N ALA A 37 -6.78 12.93 -11.26
CA ALA A 37 -6.02 14.17 -11.44
C ALA A 37 -5.58 14.36 -12.91
N GLU A 38 -5.15 13.29 -13.57
CA GLU A 38 -4.75 13.29 -14.97
C GLU A 38 -5.94 13.66 -15.88
N GLN A 39 -7.12 13.07 -15.67
CA GLN A 39 -8.33 13.40 -16.45
C GLN A 39 -8.73 14.88 -16.36
N VAL A 40 -8.51 15.52 -15.21
CA VAL A 40 -8.86 16.93 -15.00
C VAL A 40 -7.79 17.88 -15.57
N PHE A 41 -6.54 17.42 -15.73
CA PHE A 41 -5.44 18.25 -16.24
C PHE A 41 -5.34 18.30 -17.77
N TYR A 42 -5.98 17.37 -18.50
CA TYR A 42 -5.99 17.38 -19.97
C TYR A 42 -7.00 18.42 -20.50
N PRO A 43 -6.53 19.48 -21.19
CA PRO A 43 -7.28 20.73 -21.43
C PRO A 43 -8.35 20.66 -22.53
N GLU A 44 -8.65 19.48 -23.09
CA GLU A 44 -9.78 19.32 -24.02
C GLU A 44 -11.14 19.22 -23.29
N VAL A 45 -11.11 19.02 -21.97
CA VAL A 45 -12.30 18.93 -21.12
C VAL A 45 -12.50 20.26 -20.39
N ASP A 46 -13.21 21.16 -21.06
CA ASP A 46 -13.93 22.31 -20.49
C ASP A 46 -13.09 23.54 -20.01
N GLU A 47 -13.21 24.65 -20.75
CA GLU A 47 -12.67 25.97 -20.40
C GLU A 47 -13.21 26.51 -19.05
N ALA A 48 -14.29 25.92 -18.52
CA ALA A 48 -14.83 26.22 -17.19
C ALA A 48 -13.86 25.86 -16.04
N ALA A 49 -12.91 24.94 -16.26
CA ALA A 49 -11.93 24.52 -15.25
C ALA A 49 -10.84 25.57 -14.98
N LYS A 50 -10.65 26.56 -15.87
CA LYS A 50 -9.64 27.63 -15.72
C LYS A 50 -9.94 28.60 -14.56
N GLN A 51 -11.15 28.60 -13.99
CA GLN A 51 -11.52 29.47 -12.86
C GLN A 51 -11.81 28.73 -11.53
N GLY A 52 -11.67 27.40 -11.49
CA GLY A 52 -11.70 26.59 -10.26
C GLY A 52 -11.78 25.11 -10.62
N PRO A 53 -10.76 24.27 -10.29
CA PRO A 53 -10.75 23.43 -9.09
C PRO A 53 -9.32 23.03 -8.63
N TYR A 54 -8.29 23.82 -8.97
CA TYR A 54 -6.87 23.43 -8.78
C TYR A 54 -6.48 23.13 -7.32
N ARG A 55 -7.16 23.74 -6.34
CA ARG A 55 -6.95 23.46 -4.92
C ARG A 55 -7.38 22.04 -4.55
N ASP A 56 -8.47 21.53 -5.15
CA ASP A 56 -8.99 20.20 -4.90
C ASP A 56 -8.10 19.12 -5.55
N ILE A 57 -7.53 19.41 -6.74
CA ILE A 57 -6.58 18.52 -7.42
C ILE A 57 -5.27 18.41 -6.64
N ALA A 58 -4.72 19.53 -6.18
CA ALA A 58 -3.50 19.53 -5.36
C ALA A 58 -3.71 18.74 -4.06
N GLN A 59 -4.90 18.84 -3.46
CA GLN A 59 -5.28 18.06 -2.28
C GLN A 59 -5.44 16.56 -2.61
N MET A 60 -6.05 16.21 -3.75
CA MET A 60 -6.14 14.83 -4.25
C MET A 60 -4.77 14.20 -4.53
N LEU A 61 -3.86 14.93 -5.16
CA LEU A 61 -2.50 14.46 -5.43
C LEU A 61 -1.71 14.28 -4.13
N ARG A 62 -1.91 15.18 -3.16
CA ARG A 62 -1.31 15.05 -1.83
C ARG A 62 -1.84 13.81 -1.08
N SER A 63 -3.15 13.61 -1.01
CA SER A 63 -3.73 12.42 -0.37
C SER A 63 -3.34 11.13 -1.12
N GLY A 64 -3.21 11.20 -2.44
CA GLY A 64 -2.66 10.12 -3.25
C GLY A 64 -1.22 9.78 -2.84
N ASN A 65 -0.34 10.77 -2.71
CA ASN A 65 1.04 10.54 -2.28
C ASN A 65 1.15 10.00 -0.85
N GLU A 66 0.31 10.46 0.06
CA GLU A 66 0.22 9.92 1.42
C GLU A 66 -0.19 8.44 1.38
N ALA A 67 -1.21 8.09 0.57
CA ALA A 67 -1.60 6.70 0.35
C ALA A 67 -0.45 5.86 -0.27
N LEU A 68 0.32 6.40 -1.21
CA LEU A 68 1.46 5.68 -1.79
C LEU A 68 2.53 5.37 -0.72
N LEU A 69 2.87 6.35 0.12
CA LEU A 69 3.83 6.18 1.21
C LEU A 69 3.34 5.14 2.22
N ASP A 70 2.09 5.23 2.64
CA ASP A 70 1.47 4.24 3.52
C ASP A 70 1.48 2.84 2.89
N GLY A 71 1.21 2.77 1.58
CA GLY A 71 1.29 1.55 0.80
C GLY A 71 2.67 0.90 0.88
N PHE A 72 3.74 1.67 0.64
CA PHE A 72 5.12 1.18 0.76
C PHE A 72 5.50 0.77 2.18
N VAL A 73 5.03 1.49 3.20
CA VAL A 73 5.25 1.12 4.60
C VAL A 73 4.65 -0.26 4.88
N TRP A 74 3.40 -0.49 4.48
CA TRP A 74 2.73 -1.78 4.67
C TRP A 74 3.39 -2.92 3.89
N LEU A 75 3.89 -2.66 2.69
CA LEU A 75 4.70 -3.62 1.94
C LEU A 75 6.02 -3.95 2.65
N GLY A 76 6.69 -2.93 3.23
CA GLY A 76 7.90 -3.12 4.03
C GLY A 76 7.65 -3.96 5.29
N VAL A 77 6.55 -3.70 5.99
CA VAL A 77 6.10 -4.49 7.15
C VAL A 77 5.81 -5.93 6.73
N SER A 78 5.13 -6.13 5.59
CA SER A 78 4.88 -7.46 5.02
C SER A 78 6.17 -8.23 4.75
N ALA A 79 7.14 -7.58 4.10
CA ALA A 79 8.44 -8.17 3.80
C ALA A 79 9.19 -8.59 5.07
N LEU A 80 9.15 -7.75 6.12
CA LEU A 80 9.76 -8.09 7.42
C LEU A 80 9.15 -9.36 8.01
N PHE A 81 7.82 -9.46 8.04
CA PHE A 81 7.13 -10.66 8.53
C PHE A 81 7.43 -11.90 7.69
N ALA A 82 7.53 -11.75 6.36
CA ALA A 82 7.91 -12.83 5.46
C ALA A 82 9.33 -13.34 5.74
N VAL A 83 10.29 -12.44 6.00
CA VAL A 83 11.67 -12.79 6.40
C VAL A 83 11.66 -13.55 7.73
N VAL A 84 10.94 -13.07 8.73
CA VAL A 84 10.80 -13.75 10.04
C VAL A 84 10.21 -15.15 9.86
N ALA A 85 9.12 -15.28 9.09
CA ALA A 85 8.49 -16.55 8.80
C ALA A 85 9.46 -17.51 8.08
N ALA A 86 10.25 -17.02 7.12
CA ALA A 86 11.25 -17.81 6.39
C ALA A 86 12.38 -18.30 7.32
N VAL A 87 12.88 -17.44 8.22
CA VAL A 87 13.91 -17.80 9.21
C VAL A 87 13.39 -18.88 10.17
N LEU A 88 12.17 -18.71 10.69
CA LEU A 88 11.53 -19.70 11.55
C LEU A 88 11.27 -21.02 10.82
N GLY A 89 10.85 -20.96 9.56
CA GLY A 89 10.63 -22.12 8.70
C GLY A 89 11.92 -22.90 8.44
N ARG A 90 13.04 -22.21 8.15
CA ARG A 90 14.36 -22.86 7.97
C ARG A 90 14.84 -23.55 9.24
N ARG A 91 14.68 -22.90 10.41
CA ARG A 91 15.05 -23.51 11.71
C ARG A 91 14.21 -24.73 12.08
N ARG A 92 13.02 -24.89 11.49
CA ARG A 92 12.15 -26.04 11.72
C ARG A 92 12.46 -27.24 10.80
N ARG A 93 13.21 -27.00 9.72
CA ARG A 93 13.65 -28.02 8.75
C ARG A 93 15.06 -28.55 9.02
N ARG A 94 15.83 -27.89 9.88
CA ARG A 94 17.10 -28.36 10.43
C ARG A 94 16.86 -29.02 11.77
#